data_AF-A0ABD3NEF5-F1
#
_entry.id   AF-A0ABD3NEF5-F1
#
_cell.length_a   1.000
_cell.length_b   1.000
_cell.length_c   1.000
_cell.angle_alpha   90.00
_cell.angle_beta   90.00
_cell.angle_gamma   90.00
#
_symmetry.space_group_name_H-M   'P 1'
#
loop_
_entity.id
_entity.type
_entity.pdbx_description
1 polymer ?
#
loop_
_entity_poly.entity_id
_entity_poly.type
_entity_poly.pdbx_seq_one_letter_code
_entity_poly.pdbx_strand_id
1 'polypeptide(L)'
;MTQLTPADIVSALQSRGWAADIVTDERVGDMVKTKSTGILKCVDGRGSDNSKFGGPKLPGGIYAIAHNRHATKLSDVTSIAKEVASSGFVPSVHGDDSSDMLGCGFFKLWLTGRFDDMGYPRPEFDADQGAKAVKDAGGVIEMHHGKHTEKVVYINLCPNTTIEPDENDQRFVVDAWIGGKFNLDIPKFLIGAAATVEMLGGPKIAKIIVPSPPKPLTPLDICNALAARGWSASQVSQDEVSKHMVPTKSSGILKCVDGRGSDNSKFGGPKLPGGIYAIAHNRHATSLSDITAITQEVSKAGYVPSVHGDDSSDMLGCGFFKLWLTGRFDDMGYPRPEFDANQGANAVKKAGGVIEMHHGKHTEKVVYINLCPNTTIEPDENDQRFVVDAWIGGKFNLDIPKFLIGAAATVEMLGGPKIAKVIVPQSQAIIEEA
;
A
#
# COMPACT_ATOMS: atom_id res chain seq x y z
N MET A 1 -4.37 -19.40 8.03
CA MET A 1 -5.65 -19.05 7.36
C MET A 1 -5.30 -18.72 5.92
N THR A 2 -5.82 -19.49 4.96
CA THR A 2 -5.63 -19.24 3.53
C THR A 2 -6.32 -17.92 3.19
N GLN A 3 -5.58 -16.97 2.62
CA GLN A 3 -6.10 -15.66 2.23
C GLN A 3 -7.12 -15.84 1.10
N LEU A 4 -8.36 -15.36 1.29
CA LEU A 4 -9.41 -15.41 0.27
C LEU A 4 -8.97 -14.60 -0.95
N THR A 5 -8.88 -15.23 -2.11
CA THR A 5 -8.48 -14.57 -3.37
C THR A 5 -9.70 -14.02 -4.12
N PRO A 6 -9.51 -13.07 -5.05
CA PRO A 6 -10.60 -12.63 -5.94
C PRO A 6 -11.25 -13.79 -6.70
N ALA A 7 -10.47 -14.80 -7.10
CA ALA A 7 -10.96 -15.99 -7.79
C ALA A 7 -11.83 -16.88 -6.88
N ASP A 8 -11.50 -16.97 -5.59
CA ASP A 8 -12.33 -17.70 -4.62
C ASP A 8 -13.70 -17.03 -4.44
N ILE A 9 -13.75 -15.69 -4.44
CA ILE A 9 -15.00 -14.93 -4.38
C ILE A 9 -15.86 -15.21 -5.62
N VAL A 10 -15.26 -15.17 -6.81
CA VAL A 10 -15.95 -15.49 -8.08
C VAL A 10 -16.53 -16.89 -8.04
N SER A 11 -15.72 -17.89 -7.66
CA SER A 11 -16.13 -19.28 -7.57
C SER A 11 -17.29 -19.49 -6.59
N ALA A 12 -17.19 -18.87 -5.40
CA ALA A 12 -18.26 -18.90 -4.40
C ALA A 12 -19.57 -18.32 -4.94
N LEU A 13 -19.54 -17.17 -5.63
CA LEU A 13 -20.73 -16.56 -6.22
C LEU A 13 -21.31 -17.41 -7.37
N GLN A 14 -20.46 -17.91 -8.26
CA GLN A 14 -20.89 -18.75 -9.39
C GLN A 14 -21.56 -20.05 -8.91
N SER A 15 -21.06 -20.67 -7.84
CA SER A 15 -21.72 -21.84 -7.22
C SER A 15 -23.13 -21.56 -6.69
N ARG A 16 -23.43 -20.29 -6.39
CA ARG A 16 -24.76 -19.81 -5.99
C ARG A 16 -25.59 -19.36 -7.19
N GLY A 17 -25.12 -19.56 -8.42
CA GLY A 17 -25.80 -19.19 -9.66
C GLY A 17 -25.74 -17.70 -9.98
N TRP A 18 -24.62 -17.04 -9.68
CA TRP A 18 -24.33 -15.67 -10.10
C TRP A 18 -23.46 -15.64 -11.36
N ALA A 19 -23.63 -14.61 -12.20
CA ALA A 19 -22.61 -14.21 -13.16
C ALA A 19 -21.59 -13.33 -12.43
N ALA A 20 -20.31 -13.73 -12.40
CA ALA A 20 -19.28 -13.00 -11.66
C ALA A 20 -17.95 -12.96 -12.42
N ASP A 21 -17.36 -11.77 -12.53
CA ASP A 21 -16.09 -11.52 -13.21
C ASP A 21 -15.18 -10.59 -12.40
N ILE A 22 -13.87 -10.68 -12.63
CA ILE A 22 -12.87 -9.76 -12.06
C ILE A 22 -12.63 -8.59 -13.02
N VAL A 23 -12.63 -7.37 -12.48
CA VAL A 23 -12.30 -6.13 -13.20
C VAL A 23 -11.28 -5.32 -12.42
N THR A 24 -10.52 -4.46 -13.09
CA THR A 24 -9.63 -3.51 -12.41
C THR A 24 -10.36 -2.21 -12.09
N ASP A 25 -9.90 -1.49 -11.06
CA ASP A 25 -10.38 -0.15 -10.70
C ASP A 25 -10.38 0.83 -11.89
N GLU A 26 -9.34 0.81 -12.72
CA GLU A 26 -9.27 1.64 -13.94
C GLU A 26 -10.40 1.37 -14.94
N ARG A 27 -10.91 0.13 -15.01
CA ARG A 27 -12.02 -0.22 -15.91
C ARG A 27 -13.39 0.19 -15.37
N VAL A 28 -13.50 0.46 -14.07
CA VAL A 28 -14.75 0.88 -13.43
C VAL A 28 -14.92 2.40 -13.54
N GLY A 29 -13.84 3.16 -13.42
CA GLY A 29 -13.77 4.58 -13.85
C GLY A 29 -14.43 5.62 -12.93
N ASP A 30 -15.33 5.22 -12.03
CA ASP A 30 -16.04 6.11 -11.09
C ASP A 30 -15.65 5.89 -9.61
N MET A 31 -14.53 5.21 -9.37
CA MET A 31 -14.03 4.97 -8.03
C MET A 31 -13.49 6.25 -7.37
N VAL A 32 -13.86 6.47 -6.11
CA VAL A 32 -13.43 7.62 -5.32
C VAL A 32 -12.67 7.16 -4.07
N LYS A 33 -11.72 7.98 -3.61
CA LYS A 33 -11.05 7.75 -2.33
C LYS A 33 -12.02 7.94 -1.17
N THR A 34 -11.92 7.09 -0.16
CA THR A 34 -12.70 7.29 1.05
C THR A 34 -12.20 8.50 1.83
N LYS A 35 -13.13 9.14 2.56
CA LYS A 35 -12.91 10.34 3.36
C LYS A 35 -13.37 10.09 4.77
N SER A 36 -12.67 10.66 5.74
CA SER A 36 -13.05 10.53 7.15
C SER A 36 -14.36 11.21 7.52
N THR A 37 -14.79 12.17 6.70
CA THR A 37 -16.08 12.84 6.82
C THR A 37 -17.23 12.07 6.18
N GLY A 38 -16.94 11.03 5.38
CA GLY A 38 -17.94 10.23 4.68
C GLY A 38 -18.62 9.24 5.62
N ILE A 39 -19.92 9.01 5.42
CA ILE A 39 -20.66 8.02 6.22
C ILE A 39 -20.39 6.59 5.75
N LEU A 40 -19.99 5.71 6.65
CA LEU A 40 -20.03 4.28 6.41
C LEU A 40 -21.51 3.87 6.33
N LYS A 41 -22.01 3.65 5.11
CA LYS A 41 -23.44 3.51 4.80
C LYS A 41 -23.79 2.21 4.09
N CYS A 42 -25.06 2.06 3.72
CA CYS A 42 -25.58 0.88 3.06
C CYS A 42 -25.00 0.67 1.66
N VAL A 43 -25.09 -0.58 1.18
CA VAL A 43 -24.82 -0.97 -0.21
C VAL A 43 -25.89 -0.49 -1.18
N ASP A 44 -27.04 -0.02 -0.67
CA ASP A 44 -28.22 0.45 -1.39
C ASP A 44 -27.85 1.41 -2.53
N GLY A 45 -28.37 1.14 -3.73
CA GLY A 45 -28.04 1.88 -4.94
C GLY A 45 -28.91 3.11 -5.19
N ARG A 46 -29.93 3.36 -4.36
CA ARG A 46 -30.87 4.48 -4.50
C ARG A 46 -30.24 5.83 -4.13
N GLY A 47 -30.91 6.90 -4.55
CA GLY A 47 -30.69 8.26 -4.04
C GLY A 47 -31.12 8.39 -2.57
N SER A 48 -30.54 9.36 -1.86
CA SER A 48 -30.83 9.62 -0.45
C SER A 48 -30.58 11.08 -0.08
N ASP A 49 -30.92 11.43 1.17
CA ASP A 49 -30.61 12.71 1.80
C ASP A 49 -29.14 12.89 2.22
N ASN A 50 -28.26 11.93 1.87
CA ASN A 50 -26.87 11.98 2.29
C ASN A 50 -26.09 13.13 1.63
N SER A 51 -25.45 13.94 2.47
CA SER A 51 -24.53 15.02 2.08
C SER A 51 -23.06 14.72 2.45
N LYS A 52 -22.79 13.55 3.05
CA LYS A 52 -21.47 13.11 3.54
C LYS A 52 -20.93 11.95 2.68
N PHE A 53 -20.59 12.27 1.44
CA PHE A 53 -20.02 11.33 0.47
C PHE A 53 -18.60 10.88 0.83
N GLY A 54 -18.12 9.84 0.16
CA GLY A 54 -16.79 9.25 0.30
C GLY A 54 -16.68 8.24 1.43
N GLY A 55 -17.80 7.70 1.92
CA GLY A 55 -17.78 6.70 2.98
C GLY A 55 -17.89 5.26 2.45
N PRO A 56 -17.32 4.26 3.15
CA PRO A 56 -17.40 2.85 2.75
C PRO A 56 -18.83 2.32 2.73
N LYS A 57 -19.11 1.30 1.92
CA LYS A 57 -20.44 0.70 1.74
C LYS A 57 -20.49 -0.73 2.29
N LEU A 58 -21.35 -0.98 3.28
CA LEU A 58 -21.60 -2.30 3.89
C LEU A 58 -23.10 -2.57 3.99
N PRO A 59 -23.58 -3.84 3.94
CA PRO A 59 -25.02 -4.13 4.03
C PRO A 59 -25.64 -3.56 5.32
N GLY A 60 -26.62 -2.65 5.16
CA GLY A 60 -27.25 -1.95 6.29
C GLY A 60 -26.32 -1.00 7.07
N GLY A 61 -25.23 -0.53 6.46
CA GLY A 61 -24.25 0.32 7.14
C GLY A 61 -23.52 -0.44 8.23
N ILE A 62 -23.49 0.10 9.45
CA ILE A 62 -22.79 -0.56 10.57
C ILE A 62 -23.47 -1.86 11.02
N TYR A 63 -24.73 -2.12 10.62
CA TYR A 63 -25.40 -3.39 10.93
C TYR A 63 -24.69 -4.60 10.34
N ALA A 64 -23.96 -4.47 9.22
CA ALA A 64 -23.13 -5.56 8.72
C ALA A 64 -22.05 -6.01 9.71
N ILE A 65 -21.46 -5.06 10.46
CA ILE A 65 -20.44 -5.35 11.46
C ILE A 65 -21.09 -6.11 12.63
N ALA A 66 -22.24 -5.62 13.12
CA ALA A 66 -22.99 -6.26 14.19
C ALA A 66 -23.44 -7.67 13.79
N HIS A 67 -24.05 -7.82 12.63
CA HIS A 67 -24.51 -9.08 12.06
C HIS A 67 -23.37 -10.11 11.92
N ASN A 68 -22.24 -9.71 11.33
CA ASN A 68 -21.09 -10.60 11.13
C ASN A 68 -20.53 -11.12 12.46
N ARG A 69 -20.50 -10.24 13.49
CA ARG A 69 -20.02 -10.54 14.84
C ARG A 69 -21.07 -11.15 15.77
N HIS A 70 -22.28 -11.43 15.27
CA HIS A 70 -23.39 -11.95 16.07
C HIS A 70 -23.76 -11.05 17.26
N ALA A 71 -23.59 -9.74 17.09
CA ALA A 71 -23.83 -8.74 18.12
C ALA A 71 -25.28 -8.23 18.03
N THR A 72 -26.13 -8.67 18.95
CA THR A 72 -27.60 -8.53 18.86
C THR A 72 -28.19 -7.47 19.77
N LYS A 73 -27.39 -6.83 20.63
CA LYS A 73 -27.89 -5.88 21.64
C LYS A 73 -27.65 -4.43 21.24
N LEU A 74 -28.48 -3.51 21.75
CA LEU A 74 -28.30 -2.06 21.54
C LEU A 74 -26.95 -1.53 22.05
N SER A 75 -26.40 -2.13 23.12
CA SER A 75 -25.06 -1.80 23.63
C SER A 75 -23.96 -2.12 22.63
N ASP A 76 -24.15 -3.18 21.84
CA ASP A 76 -23.20 -3.60 20.82
C ASP A 76 -23.24 -2.64 19.64
N VAL A 77 -24.44 -2.28 19.17
CA VAL A 77 -24.64 -1.26 18.12
C VAL A 77 -23.99 0.07 18.51
N THR A 78 -24.20 0.51 19.75
CA THR A 78 -23.58 1.74 20.29
C THR A 78 -22.05 1.65 20.30
N SER A 79 -21.49 0.51 20.69
CA SER A 79 -20.04 0.29 20.74
C SER A 79 -19.43 0.24 19.33
N ILE A 80 -20.11 -0.41 18.39
CA ILE A 80 -19.70 -0.47 16.98
C ILE A 80 -19.75 0.92 16.34
N ALA A 81 -20.76 1.73 16.62
CA ALA A 81 -20.81 3.10 16.13
C ALA A 81 -19.56 3.91 16.57
N LYS A 82 -19.17 3.78 17.85
CA LYS A 82 -17.95 4.42 18.39
C LYS A 82 -16.67 3.85 17.78
N GLU A 83 -16.61 2.55 17.53
CA GLU A 83 -15.49 1.88 16.86
C GLU A 83 -15.29 2.38 15.42
N VAL A 84 -16.39 2.53 14.67
CA VAL A 84 -16.35 3.08 13.31
C VAL A 84 -15.88 4.54 13.32
N ALA A 85 -16.36 5.33 14.28
CA ALA A 85 -15.91 6.71 14.49
C ALA A 85 -14.41 6.80 14.79
N SER A 86 -13.91 6.00 15.73
CA SER A 86 -12.47 5.98 16.08
C SER A 86 -11.60 5.44 14.94
N SER A 87 -12.16 4.61 14.08
CA SER A 87 -11.52 4.10 12.87
C SER A 87 -11.49 5.10 11.71
N GLY A 88 -12.02 6.31 11.92
CA GLY A 88 -11.93 7.42 10.99
C GLY A 88 -13.03 7.47 9.95
N PHE A 89 -14.25 7.01 10.26
CA PHE A 89 -15.43 7.16 9.39
C PHE A 89 -16.64 7.58 10.21
N VAL A 90 -17.66 8.19 9.60
CA VAL A 90 -18.89 8.53 10.31
C VAL A 90 -19.83 7.31 10.30
N PRO A 91 -20.21 6.71 11.45
CA PRO A 91 -21.10 5.55 11.46
C PRO A 91 -22.50 5.93 10.99
N SER A 92 -23.16 5.06 10.22
CA SER A 92 -24.55 5.25 9.85
C SER A 92 -25.35 3.95 9.73
N VAL A 93 -26.66 4.11 9.83
CA VAL A 93 -27.71 3.18 9.39
C VAL A 93 -28.75 4.00 8.63
N HIS A 94 -29.72 3.34 7.99
CA HIS A 94 -30.68 4.07 7.15
C HIS A 94 -32.09 3.51 7.20
N GLY A 95 -33.04 4.35 6.77
CA GLY A 95 -34.39 3.99 6.37
C GLY A 95 -34.69 4.44 4.94
N ASP A 96 -35.97 4.54 4.60
CA ASP A 96 -36.46 5.21 3.39
C ASP A 96 -37.83 5.88 3.60
N ASP A 97 -38.26 6.67 2.60
CA ASP A 97 -39.54 7.41 2.59
C ASP A 97 -40.79 6.53 2.48
N SER A 98 -40.63 5.23 2.22
CA SER A 98 -41.71 4.31 1.88
C SER A 98 -42.02 3.34 3.03
N SER A 99 -41.03 3.02 3.86
CA SER A 99 -41.10 2.03 4.95
C SER A 99 -40.40 2.50 6.23
N ASP A 100 -40.13 3.80 6.35
CA ASP A 100 -39.41 4.40 7.49
C ASP A 100 -38.10 3.64 7.77
N MET A 101 -37.82 3.28 9.02
CA MET A 101 -36.60 2.57 9.39
C MET A 101 -36.55 1.11 8.90
N LEU A 102 -37.68 0.54 8.47
CA LEU A 102 -37.71 -0.75 7.76
C LEU A 102 -37.41 -0.61 6.26
N GLY A 103 -37.12 0.60 5.78
CA GLY A 103 -36.61 0.88 4.44
C GLY A 103 -35.22 0.31 4.16
N CYS A 104 -34.48 -0.11 5.20
CA CYS A 104 -33.27 -0.90 5.04
C CYS A 104 -33.60 -2.38 4.78
N GLY A 105 -33.45 -2.82 3.53
CA GLY A 105 -33.66 -4.22 3.15
C GLY A 105 -32.83 -5.21 3.98
N PHE A 106 -31.55 -4.91 4.24
CA PHE A 106 -30.67 -5.76 5.03
C PHE A 106 -31.16 -5.93 6.49
N PHE A 107 -31.43 -4.83 7.18
CA PHE A 107 -31.89 -4.90 8.58
C PHE A 107 -33.26 -5.56 8.68
N LYS A 108 -34.17 -5.29 7.73
CA LYS A 108 -35.47 -5.95 7.66
C LYS A 108 -35.33 -7.47 7.54
N LEU A 109 -34.44 -7.98 6.67
CA LEU A 109 -34.15 -9.41 6.56
C LEU A 109 -33.57 -9.98 7.87
N TRP A 110 -32.65 -9.26 8.51
CA TRP A 110 -32.05 -9.68 9.78
C TRP A 110 -33.06 -9.76 10.92
N LEU A 111 -33.85 -8.71 11.12
CA LEU A 111 -34.91 -8.64 12.12
C LEU A 111 -35.96 -9.73 11.93
N THR A 112 -36.34 -10.01 10.68
CA THR A 112 -37.42 -10.98 10.37
C THR A 112 -36.95 -12.44 10.30
N GLY A 113 -35.69 -12.72 10.64
CA GLY A 113 -35.16 -14.09 10.71
C GLY A 113 -34.84 -14.72 9.36
N ARG A 114 -34.68 -13.91 8.31
CA ARG A 114 -34.36 -14.43 6.97
C ARG A 114 -32.92 -14.97 6.88
N PHE A 115 -32.08 -14.69 7.87
CA PHE A 115 -30.74 -15.26 8.02
C PHE A 115 -30.65 -16.41 9.04
N ASP A 116 -31.77 -16.90 9.58
CA ASP A 116 -31.78 -17.97 10.61
C ASP A 116 -31.09 -19.25 10.10
N ASP A 117 -31.41 -19.71 8.89
CA ASP A 117 -30.82 -20.90 8.27
C ASP A 117 -29.32 -20.74 7.93
N MET A 118 -28.82 -19.50 7.97
CA MET A 118 -27.41 -19.18 7.81
C MET A 118 -26.66 -19.08 9.15
N GLY A 119 -27.34 -19.39 10.27
CA GLY A 119 -26.75 -19.42 11.61
C GLY A 119 -26.51 -18.04 12.21
N TYR A 120 -27.30 -17.03 11.84
CA TYR A 120 -27.23 -15.70 12.44
C TYR A 120 -28.31 -15.52 13.51
N PRO A 121 -27.95 -15.06 14.72
CA PRO A 121 -28.95 -14.69 15.71
C PRO A 121 -29.64 -13.40 15.29
N ARG A 122 -30.93 -13.27 15.61
CA ARG A 122 -31.73 -12.07 15.33
C ARG A 122 -31.37 -10.92 16.28
N PRO A 123 -31.51 -9.65 15.87
CA PRO A 123 -31.33 -8.54 16.80
C PRO A 123 -32.40 -8.57 17.90
N GLU A 124 -32.02 -8.16 19.11
CA GLU A 124 -32.92 -8.01 20.27
C GLU A 124 -33.59 -6.62 20.30
N PHE A 125 -33.56 -5.92 19.18
CA PHE A 125 -34.07 -4.57 19.02
C PHE A 125 -34.74 -4.40 17.65
N ASP A 126 -35.70 -3.49 17.57
CA ASP A 126 -36.35 -3.10 16.31
C ASP A 126 -35.58 -2.00 15.55
N ALA A 127 -36.08 -1.64 14.37
CA ALA A 127 -35.38 -0.70 13.49
C ALA A 127 -35.25 0.70 14.07
N ASP A 128 -36.28 1.17 14.80
CA ASP A 128 -36.30 2.49 15.42
C ASP A 128 -35.37 2.56 16.63
N GLN A 129 -35.36 1.52 17.45
CA GLN A 129 -34.44 1.40 18.58
C GLN A 129 -32.98 1.37 18.13
N GLY A 130 -32.67 0.59 17.08
CA GLY A 130 -31.33 0.51 16.52
C GLY A 130 -30.88 1.85 15.92
N ALA A 131 -31.75 2.51 15.14
CA ALA A 131 -31.49 3.84 14.60
C ALA A 131 -31.25 4.88 15.70
N LYS A 132 -32.08 4.87 16.74
CA LYS A 132 -31.92 5.75 17.90
C LYS A 132 -30.57 5.53 18.58
N ALA A 133 -30.17 4.28 18.81
CA ALA A 133 -28.88 3.96 19.44
C ALA A 133 -27.69 4.46 18.61
N VAL A 134 -27.74 4.34 17.28
CA VAL A 134 -26.71 4.88 16.38
C VAL A 134 -26.65 6.41 16.48
N LYS A 135 -27.81 7.08 16.45
CA LYS A 135 -27.90 8.54 16.58
C LYS A 135 -27.38 9.03 17.94
N ASP A 136 -27.79 8.38 19.03
CA ASP A 136 -27.35 8.71 20.39
C ASP A 136 -25.83 8.50 20.56
N ALA A 137 -25.22 7.58 19.80
CA ALA A 137 -23.78 7.35 19.76
C ALA A 137 -23.00 8.35 18.87
N GLY A 138 -23.68 9.33 18.28
CA GLY A 138 -23.08 10.34 17.39
C GLY A 138 -23.04 9.95 15.91
N GLY A 139 -23.75 8.89 15.52
CA GLY A 139 -23.90 8.47 14.13
C GLY A 139 -24.96 9.23 13.34
N VAL A 140 -25.07 8.90 12.06
CA VAL A 140 -26.00 9.49 11.11
C VAL A 140 -27.10 8.49 10.75
N ILE A 141 -28.33 8.98 10.62
CA ILE A 141 -29.45 8.23 10.05
C ILE A 141 -29.70 8.79 8.66
N GLU A 142 -29.46 7.98 7.65
CA GLU A 142 -29.71 8.32 6.25
C GLU A 142 -31.13 7.89 5.85
N MET A 143 -31.78 8.65 4.97
CA MET A 143 -33.10 8.32 4.43
C MET A 143 -33.03 8.27 2.91
N HIS A 144 -33.24 7.08 2.35
CA HIS A 144 -33.30 6.89 0.90
C HIS A 144 -34.68 7.26 0.35
N HIS A 145 -34.75 7.47 -0.96
CA HIS A 145 -35.99 7.68 -1.69
C HIS A 145 -36.02 6.89 -2.99
N GLY A 146 -37.21 6.74 -3.56
CA GLY A 146 -37.39 6.03 -4.82
C GLY A 146 -37.27 4.52 -4.70
N LYS A 147 -37.22 3.84 -5.85
CA LYS A 147 -37.28 2.37 -5.95
C LYS A 147 -35.91 1.79 -6.26
N HIS A 148 -35.71 0.55 -5.80
CA HIS A 148 -34.58 -0.29 -6.19
C HIS A 148 -34.66 -0.63 -7.68
N THR A 149 -33.58 -0.32 -8.40
CA THR A 149 -33.36 -0.69 -9.80
C THR A 149 -31.90 -1.08 -10.04
N GLU A 150 -31.22 -1.61 -9.03
CA GLU A 150 -29.82 -2.04 -9.13
C GLU A 150 -29.63 -3.07 -10.24
N LYS A 151 -28.62 -2.87 -11.07
CA LYS A 151 -28.33 -3.74 -12.24
C LYS A 151 -27.13 -4.66 -12.03
N VAL A 152 -26.26 -4.32 -11.08
CA VAL A 152 -24.99 -5.03 -10.81
C VAL A 152 -24.59 -4.87 -9.35
N VAL A 153 -23.81 -5.81 -8.84
CA VAL A 153 -23.13 -5.74 -7.54
C VAL A 153 -21.64 -5.54 -7.75
N TYR A 154 -21.08 -4.42 -7.31
CA TYR A 154 -19.64 -4.22 -7.24
C TYR A 154 -19.13 -4.70 -5.89
N ILE A 155 -18.16 -5.62 -5.90
CA ILE A 155 -17.43 -6.06 -4.71
C ILE A 155 -16.03 -5.46 -4.78
N ASN A 156 -15.79 -4.41 -4.03
CA ASN A 156 -14.56 -3.63 -4.09
C ASN A 156 -13.50 -4.17 -3.12
N LEU A 157 -12.37 -4.64 -3.68
CA LEU A 157 -11.19 -5.07 -2.93
C LEU A 157 -10.09 -4.01 -2.86
N CYS A 158 -10.29 -2.84 -3.49
CA CYS A 158 -9.31 -1.77 -3.55
C CYS A 158 -9.30 -0.96 -2.24
N PRO A 159 -8.20 -0.98 -1.46
CA PRO A 159 -8.17 -0.33 -0.15
C PRO A 159 -8.43 1.17 -0.22
N ASN A 160 -9.15 1.71 0.77
CA ASN A 160 -9.43 3.16 0.93
C ASN A 160 -10.13 3.79 -0.27
N THR A 161 -10.92 3.01 -1.00
CA THR A 161 -11.75 3.48 -2.11
C THR A 161 -13.18 3.00 -1.96
N THR A 162 -14.10 3.61 -2.70
CA THR A 162 -15.51 3.22 -2.78
C THR A 162 -16.09 3.71 -4.11
N ILE A 163 -17.36 3.38 -4.36
CA ILE A 163 -18.17 3.91 -5.47
C ILE A 163 -19.39 4.59 -4.84
N GLU A 164 -19.80 5.73 -5.40
CA GLU A 164 -21.01 6.42 -4.95
C GLU A 164 -22.26 5.87 -5.63
N PRO A 165 -23.43 5.98 -4.98
CA PRO A 165 -24.70 5.67 -5.61
C PRO A 165 -24.95 6.56 -6.84
N ASP A 166 -25.67 6.01 -7.80
CA ASP A 166 -26.20 6.72 -8.96
C ASP A 166 -27.65 6.29 -9.13
N GLU A 167 -28.57 7.17 -8.75
CA GLU A 167 -30.00 6.86 -8.71
C GLU A 167 -30.59 6.54 -10.09
N ASN A 168 -29.92 6.99 -11.18
CA ASN A 168 -30.34 6.78 -12.56
C ASN A 168 -29.68 5.55 -13.20
N ASP A 169 -28.59 5.04 -12.63
CA ASP A 169 -27.93 3.81 -13.04
C ASP A 169 -27.45 3.00 -11.82
N GLN A 170 -28.43 2.55 -11.03
CA GLN A 170 -28.19 1.98 -9.71
C GLN A 170 -27.32 0.71 -9.75
N ARG A 171 -26.47 0.59 -8.72
CA ARG A 171 -25.64 -0.58 -8.43
C ARG A 171 -25.61 -0.81 -6.93
N PHE A 172 -25.56 -2.07 -6.51
CA PHE A 172 -25.13 -2.38 -5.15
C PHE A 172 -23.61 -2.26 -5.07
N VAL A 173 -23.09 -1.64 -4.02
CA VAL A 173 -21.64 -1.50 -3.80
C VAL A 173 -21.27 -2.11 -2.44
N VAL A 174 -20.38 -3.10 -2.44
CA VAL A 174 -19.87 -3.78 -1.24
C VAL A 174 -18.38 -3.51 -1.14
N ASP A 175 -17.95 -2.69 -0.19
CA ASP A 175 -16.52 -2.47 0.09
C ASP A 175 -16.00 -3.62 0.97
N ALA A 176 -15.43 -4.66 0.37
CA ALA A 176 -14.96 -5.81 1.13
C ALA A 176 -13.61 -5.55 1.82
N TRP A 177 -12.79 -4.65 1.27
CA TRP A 177 -11.47 -4.29 1.82
C TRP A 177 -11.56 -3.79 3.27
N ILE A 178 -12.67 -3.15 3.66
CA ILE A 178 -12.84 -2.61 5.02
C ILE A 178 -13.14 -3.69 6.05
N GLY A 179 -13.53 -4.91 5.63
CA GLY A 179 -13.78 -5.99 6.56
C GLY A 179 -12.55 -6.35 7.40
N GLY A 180 -11.34 -6.27 6.81
CA GLY A 180 -10.09 -6.51 7.55
C GLY A 180 -9.85 -5.47 8.64
N LYS A 181 -10.22 -4.21 8.39
CA LYS A 181 -10.10 -3.10 9.36
C LYS A 181 -11.03 -3.27 10.57
N PHE A 182 -12.18 -3.89 10.37
CA PHE A 182 -13.14 -4.21 11.44
C PHE A 182 -13.08 -5.68 11.87
N ASN A 183 -11.99 -6.40 11.58
CA ASN A 183 -11.80 -7.80 12.01
C ASN A 183 -13.03 -8.69 11.74
N LEU A 184 -13.63 -8.55 10.57
CA LEU A 184 -14.78 -9.36 10.17
C LEU A 184 -14.32 -10.73 9.68
N ASP A 185 -15.17 -11.73 9.86
CA ASP A 185 -15.06 -12.98 9.09
C ASP A 185 -15.44 -12.67 7.64
N ILE A 186 -14.43 -12.43 6.79
CA ILE A 186 -14.59 -11.95 5.42
C ILE A 186 -15.38 -12.93 4.55
N PRO A 187 -15.09 -14.24 4.52
CA PRO A 187 -15.94 -15.20 3.80
C PRO A 187 -17.40 -15.12 4.23
N LYS A 188 -17.66 -15.13 5.55
CA LYS A 188 -19.02 -15.05 6.11
C LYS A 188 -19.72 -13.73 5.75
N PHE A 189 -18.99 -12.62 5.79
CA PHE A 189 -19.47 -11.29 5.40
C PHE A 189 -19.89 -11.24 3.93
N LEU A 190 -19.04 -11.72 3.02
CA LEU A 190 -19.32 -11.71 1.58
C LEU A 190 -20.48 -12.65 1.21
N ILE A 191 -20.57 -13.83 1.85
CA ILE A 191 -21.71 -14.73 1.70
C ILE A 191 -23.00 -14.08 2.21
N GLY A 192 -22.93 -13.38 3.35
CA GLY A 192 -24.06 -12.60 3.88
C GLY A 192 -24.51 -11.50 2.93
N ALA A 193 -23.58 -10.76 2.31
CA ALA A 193 -23.89 -9.74 1.31
C ALA A 193 -24.55 -10.34 0.06
N ALA A 194 -24.03 -11.45 -0.46
CA ALA A 194 -24.65 -12.16 -1.59
C ALA A 194 -26.07 -12.65 -1.25
N ALA A 195 -26.25 -13.29 -0.10
CA ALA A 195 -27.56 -13.76 0.35
C ALA A 195 -28.56 -12.61 0.55
N THR A 196 -28.08 -11.43 0.98
CA THR A 196 -28.90 -10.22 1.07
C THR A 196 -29.50 -9.86 -0.29
N VAL A 197 -28.66 -9.76 -1.32
CA VAL A 197 -29.11 -9.43 -2.68
C VAL A 197 -30.07 -10.48 -3.21
N GLU A 198 -29.77 -11.77 -3.01
CA GLU A 198 -30.65 -12.88 -3.41
C GLU A 198 -32.03 -12.79 -2.75
N MET A 199 -32.07 -12.55 -1.43
CA MET A 199 -33.33 -12.51 -0.66
C MET A 199 -34.16 -11.25 -0.92
N LEU A 200 -33.54 -10.17 -1.38
CA LEU A 200 -34.21 -8.96 -1.85
C LEU A 200 -34.62 -9.04 -3.33
N GLY A 201 -34.25 -10.11 -4.04
CA GLY A 201 -34.55 -10.28 -5.47
C GLY A 201 -33.73 -9.38 -6.40
N GLY A 202 -32.55 -8.93 -5.95
CA GLY A 202 -31.64 -8.10 -6.72
C GLY A 202 -30.85 -8.87 -7.81
N PRO A 203 -30.01 -8.17 -8.59
CA PRO A 203 -29.26 -8.77 -9.69
C PRO A 203 -28.17 -9.71 -9.17
N LYS A 204 -28.18 -10.95 -9.66
CA LYS A 204 -27.11 -11.92 -9.40
C LYS A 204 -25.95 -11.76 -10.39
N ILE A 205 -25.49 -10.53 -10.55
CA ILE A 205 -24.41 -10.13 -11.47
C ILE A 205 -23.39 -9.36 -10.63
N ALA A 206 -22.19 -9.90 -10.47
CA ALA A 206 -21.13 -9.33 -9.66
C ALA A 206 -19.89 -8.95 -10.48
N LYS A 207 -19.29 -7.81 -10.14
CA LYS A 207 -17.97 -7.40 -10.62
C LYS A 207 -17.04 -7.24 -9.43
N ILE A 208 -16.04 -8.11 -9.33
CA ILE A 208 -15.03 -8.09 -8.27
C ILE A 208 -13.94 -7.12 -8.71
N ILE A 209 -13.84 -5.98 -8.03
CA ILE A 209 -12.87 -4.94 -8.37
C ILE A 209 -11.57 -5.19 -7.63
N VAL A 210 -10.49 -5.33 -8.37
CA VAL A 210 -9.12 -5.42 -7.85
C VAL A 210 -8.32 -4.18 -8.23
N PRO A 211 -7.30 -3.80 -7.44
CA PRO A 211 -6.40 -2.73 -7.84
C PRO A 211 -5.80 -3.03 -9.21
N SER A 212 -5.75 -2.03 -10.10
CA SER A 212 -4.91 -2.14 -11.29
C SER A 212 -3.47 -2.43 -10.87
N PRO A 213 -2.72 -3.22 -11.66
CA PRO A 213 -1.28 -3.36 -11.44
C PRO A 213 -0.64 -1.97 -11.34
N PRO A 214 0.32 -1.76 -10.42
CA PRO A 214 1.04 -0.50 -10.35
C PRO A 214 1.61 -0.17 -11.74
N LYS A 215 1.35 1.03 -12.24
CA LYS A 215 2.00 1.48 -13.47
C LYS A 215 3.51 1.45 -13.25
N PRO A 216 4.30 0.90 -14.20
CA PRO A 216 5.75 0.97 -14.12
C PRO A 216 6.18 2.42 -13.95
N LEU A 217 7.04 2.68 -12.96
CA LEU A 217 7.56 4.02 -12.70
C LEU A 217 8.39 4.47 -13.89
N THR A 218 8.01 5.57 -14.54
CA THR A 218 8.76 6.12 -15.67
C THR A 218 9.93 6.98 -15.21
N PRO A 219 10.95 7.20 -16.04
CA PRO A 219 12.02 8.16 -15.73
C PRO A 219 11.49 9.58 -15.45
N LEU A 220 10.44 9.99 -16.17
CA LEU A 220 9.78 11.27 -15.97
C LEU A 220 9.06 11.36 -14.61
N ASP A 221 8.40 10.29 -14.18
CA ASP A 221 7.78 10.22 -12.85
C ASP A 221 8.82 10.42 -11.73
N ILE A 222 10.01 9.82 -11.88
CA ILE A 222 11.12 9.99 -10.94
C ILE A 222 11.57 11.45 -10.91
N CYS A 223 11.76 12.08 -12.07
CA CYS A 223 12.15 13.49 -12.15
C CYS A 223 11.11 14.40 -11.51
N ASN A 224 9.82 14.19 -11.80
CA ASN A 224 8.72 14.97 -11.24
C ASN A 224 8.60 14.80 -9.72
N ALA A 225 8.75 13.57 -9.21
CA ALA A 225 8.74 13.31 -7.77
C ALA A 225 9.90 14.00 -7.05
N LEU A 226 11.09 14.02 -7.63
CA LEU A 226 12.25 14.74 -7.09
C LEU A 226 12.06 16.28 -7.17
N ALA A 227 11.57 16.79 -8.29
CA ALA A 227 11.28 18.22 -8.47
C ALA A 227 10.25 18.73 -7.45
N ALA A 228 9.21 17.95 -7.16
CA ALA A 228 8.23 18.27 -6.12
C ALA A 228 8.85 18.35 -4.71
N ARG A 229 10.00 17.70 -4.48
CA ARG A 229 10.80 17.81 -3.25
C ARG A 229 11.83 18.93 -3.30
N GLY A 230 11.82 19.77 -4.35
CA GLY A 230 12.75 20.88 -4.54
C GLY A 230 14.14 20.44 -5.02
N TRP A 231 14.22 19.38 -5.84
CA TRP A 231 15.45 18.98 -6.52
C TRP A 231 15.51 19.54 -7.94
N SER A 232 16.73 19.73 -8.46
CA SER A 232 16.98 19.87 -9.88
C SER A 232 17.19 18.48 -10.49
N ALA A 233 16.16 17.90 -11.12
CA ALA A 233 16.21 16.57 -11.71
C ALA A 233 16.10 16.63 -13.24
N SER A 234 16.90 15.82 -13.93
CA SER A 234 16.89 15.71 -15.40
C SER A 234 17.12 14.27 -15.83
N GLN A 235 16.57 13.90 -16.99
CA GLN A 235 16.91 12.65 -17.66
C GLN A 235 18.23 12.85 -18.43
N VAL A 236 19.07 11.81 -18.44
CA VAL A 236 20.27 11.74 -19.29
C VAL A 236 20.34 10.37 -19.93
N SER A 237 20.79 10.29 -21.17
CA SER A 237 21.01 9.02 -21.83
C SER A 237 22.22 8.28 -21.25
N GLN A 238 22.21 6.95 -21.37
CA GLN A 238 23.36 6.11 -21.02
C GLN A 238 24.67 6.56 -21.72
N ASP A 239 24.59 7.10 -22.93
CA ASP A 239 25.76 7.53 -23.70
C ASP A 239 26.43 8.78 -23.12
N GLU A 240 25.64 9.75 -22.64
CA GLU A 240 26.15 10.98 -22.03
C GLU A 240 26.99 10.71 -20.79
N VAL A 241 26.72 9.60 -20.09
CA VAL A 241 27.43 9.19 -18.88
C VAL A 241 28.31 7.95 -19.09
N SER A 242 28.41 7.44 -20.31
CA SER A 242 29.07 6.17 -20.66
C SER A 242 30.51 6.07 -20.15
N LYS A 243 31.27 7.17 -20.17
CA LYS A 243 32.65 7.23 -19.66
C LYS A 243 32.79 6.88 -18.18
N HIS A 244 31.70 6.96 -17.42
CA HIS A 244 31.66 6.63 -15.98
C HIS A 244 30.96 5.30 -15.70
N MET A 245 30.28 4.73 -16.69
CA MET A 245 29.49 3.52 -16.51
C MET A 245 30.32 2.27 -16.77
N VAL A 246 30.15 1.28 -15.91
CA VAL A 246 30.79 -0.02 -16.03
C VAL A 246 29.74 -1.13 -15.92
N PRO A 247 29.92 -2.28 -16.59
CA PRO A 247 29.09 -3.44 -16.35
C PRO A 247 29.24 -3.95 -14.92
N THR A 248 28.14 -4.39 -14.32
CA THR A 248 28.20 -5.06 -13.03
C THR A 248 28.87 -6.43 -13.14
N LYS A 249 29.58 -6.82 -12.09
CA LYS A 249 30.34 -8.07 -11.98
C LYS A 249 29.87 -8.83 -10.74
N SER A 250 29.82 -10.15 -10.83
CA SER A 250 29.42 -10.99 -9.69
C SER A 250 30.42 -10.97 -8.54
N SER A 251 31.70 -10.67 -8.83
CA SER A 251 32.75 -10.47 -7.84
C SER A 251 32.69 -9.10 -7.15
N GLY A 252 31.91 -8.15 -7.67
CA GLY A 252 31.78 -6.81 -7.12
C GLY A 252 30.88 -6.77 -5.89
N ILE A 253 31.21 -5.91 -4.92
CA ILE A 253 30.38 -5.75 -3.73
C ILE A 253 29.14 -4.90 -4.01
N LEU A 254 27.95 -5.40 -3.67
CA LEU A 254 26.76 -4.55 -3.57
C LEU A 254 26.97 -3.63 -2.36
N LYS A 255 27.29 -2.36 -2.62
CA LYS A 255 27.81 -1.40 -1.62
C LYS A 255 26.99 -0.11 -1.56
N CYS A 256 27.44 0.82 -0.71
CA CYS A 256 26.78 2.10 -0.49
C CYS A 256 26.80 2.99 -1.74
N VAL A 257 25.86 3.94 -1.78
CA VAL A 257 25.82 5.05 -2.74
C VAL A 257 26.93 6.08 -2.50
N ASP A 258 27.61 6.02 -1.35
CA ASP A 258 28.69 6.90 -0.89
C ASP A 258 29.72 7.17 -1.99
N GLY A 259 30.02 8.45 -2.23
CA GLY A 259 30.90 8.88 -3.32
C GLY A 259 32.38 8.92 -2.95
N ARG A 260 32.73 8.65 -1.69
CA ARG A 260 34.11 8.68 -1.19
C ARG A 260 34.95 7.49 -1.69
N GLY A 261 36.27 7.63 -1.54
CA GLY A 261 37.20 6.51 -1.63
C GLY A 261 37.05 5.54 -0.44
N SER A 262 37.49 4.31 -0.63
CA SER A 262 37.45 3.26 0.40
C SER A 262 38.56 2.22 0.21
N ASP A 263 38.63 1.28 1.15
CA ASP A 263 39.46 0.08 1.08
C ASP A 263 38.94 -1.00 0.10
N ASN A 264 37.87 -0.73 -0.65
CA ASN A 264 37.27 -1.70 -1.55
C ASN A 264 38.19 -2.05 -2.73
N SER A 265 38.43 -3.35 -2.89
CA SER A 265 39.15 -3.93 -4.04
C SER A 265 38.23 -4.72 -4.99
N LYS A 266 36.93 -4.79 -4.68
CA LYS A 266 35.91 -5.57 -5.40
C LYS A 266 34.93 -4.64 -6.14
N PHE A 267 35.42 -4.00 -7.20
CA PHE A 267 34.64 -3.10 -8.06
C PHE A 267 33.62 -3.84 -8.95
N GLY A 268 32.73 -3.08 -9.59
CA GLY A 268 31.68 -3.52 -10.48
C GLY A 268 30.41 -3.97 -9.75
N GLY A 269 30.25 -3.60 -8.49
CA GLY A 269 29.07 -3.97 -7.71
C GLY A 269 27.97 -2.90 -7.75
N PRO A 270 26.68 -3.28 -7.67
CA PRO A 270 25.56 -2.33 -7.60
C PRO A 270 25.61 -1.43 -6.36
N LYS A 271 25.05 -0.23 -6.45
CA LYS A 271 25.06 0.79 -5.40
C LYS A 271 23.67 1.04 -4.83
N LEU A 272 23.48 0.79 -3.53
CA LEU A 272 22.23 1.03 -2.78
C LEU A 272 22.53 1.78 -1.47
N PRO A 273 21.62 2.62 -0.92
CA PRO A 273 21.87 3.34 0.33
C PRO A 273 22.24 2.40 1.49
N GLY A 274 23.44 2.56 2.04
CA GLY A 274 23.97 1.68 3.09
C GLY A 274 24.24 0.24 2.67
N GLY A 275 24.40 -0.04 1.36
CA GLY A 275 24.58 -1.40 0.85
C GLY A 275 23.31 -2.23 1.02
N ILE A 276 23.42 -3.41 1.62
CA ILE A 276 22.25 -4.28 1.82
C ILE A 276 21.23 -3.72 2.82
N TYR A 277 21.59 -2.70 3.62
CA TYR A 277 20.64 -2.06 4.53
C TYR A 277 19.47 -1.39 3.79
N ALA A 278 19.65 -0.94 2.54
CA ALA A 278 18.52 -0.45 1.74
C ALA A 278 17.44 -1.52 1.52
N ILE A 279 17.84 -2.78 1.32
CA ILE A 279 16.91 -3.90 1.12
C ILE A 279 16.14 -4.14 2.42
N ALA A 280 16.85 -4.18 3.56
CA ALA A 280 16.25 -4.37 4.87
C ALA A 280 15.28 -3.23 5.21
N HIS A 281 15.73 -1.99 5.05
CA HIS A 281 14.93 -0.78 5.29
C HIS A 281 13.67 -0.74 4.43
N ASN A 282 13.76 -1.00 3.12
CA ASN A 282 12.60 -0.99 2.22
C ASN A 282 11.53 -2.03 2.63
N ARG A 283 11.99 -3.21 3.08
CA ARG A 283 11.15 -4.34 3.50
C ARG A 283 10.72 -4.31 4.97
N HIS A 284 11.11 -3.30 5.74
CA HIS A 284 10.87 -3.23 7.19
C HIS A 284 11.47 -4.41 7.97
N ALA A 285 12.60 -4.94 7.49
CA ALA A 285 13.34 -6.02 8.13
C ALA A 285 14.30 -5.42 9.18
N THR A 286 13.95 -5.55 10.47
CA THR A 286 14.63 -4.86 11.57
C THR A 286 15.50 -5.78 12.43
N SER A 287 15.45 -7.10 12.24
CA SER A 287 16.17 -8.06 13.09
C SER A 287 17.51 -8.50 12.49
N LEU A 288 18.42 -9.00 13.34
CA LEU A 288 19.70 -9.59 12.87
C LEU A 288 19.50 -10.86 12.01
N SER A 289 18.43 -11.62 12.25
CA SER A 289 18.05 -12.75 11.40
C SER A 289 17.67 -12.29 9.98
N ASP A 290 16.97 -11.16 9.86
CA ASP A 290 16.62 -10.62 8.55
C ASP A 290 17.88 -10.15 7.80
N ILE A 291 18.81 -9.47 8.50
CA ILE A 291 20.10 -9.07 7.91
C ILE A 291 20.89 -10.28 7.42
N THR A 292 20.90 -11.38 8.18
CA THR A 292 21.55 -12.63 7.79
C THR A 292 20.89 -13.21 6.53
N ALA A 293 19.55 -13.26 6.48
CA ALA A 293 18.80 -13.77 5.34
C ALA A 293 19.03 -12.93 4.08
N ILE A 294 19.00 -11.60 4.19
CA ILE A 294 19.26 -10.67 3.09
C ILE A 294 20.70 -10.79 2.59
N THR A 295 21.67 -10.96 3.48
CA THR A 295 23.07 -11.20 3.10
C THR A 295 23.17 -12.45 2.21
N GLN A 296 22.52 -13.54 2.60
CA GLN A 296 22.50 -14.78 1.81
C GLN A 296 21.72 -14.64 0.50
N GLU A 297 20.63 -13.88 0.49
CA GLU A 297 19.84 -13.58 -0.71
C GLU A 297 20.67 -12.84 -1.76
N VAL A 298 21.40 -11.81 -1.35
CA VAL A 298 22.27 -11.02 -2.25
C VAL A 298 23.39 -11.90 -2.83
N SER A 299 24.00 -12.75 -2.00
CA SER A 299 24.97 -13.75 -2.46
C SER A 299 24.38 -14.71 -3.51
N LYS A 300 23.18 -15.24 -3.27
CA LYS A 300 22.47 -16.13 -4.21
C LYS A 300 22.09 -15.40 -5.51
N ALA A 301 21.81 -14.10 -5.43
CA ALA A 301 21.52 -13.24 -6.57
C ALA A 301 22.77 -12.92 -7.43
N GLY A 302 23.95 -13.38 -6.99
CA GLY A 302 25.20 -13.32 -7.73
C GLY A 302 26.03 -12.07 -7.46
N TYR A 303 25.88 -11.41 -6.31
CA TYR A 303 26.72 -10.28 -5.90
C TYR A 303 27.34 -10.53 -4.52
N VAL A 304 28.44 -9.84 -4.19
CA VAL A 304 29.01 -9.93 -2.84
C VAL A 304 28.29 -8.93 -1.92
N PRO A 305 27.52 -9.36 -0.91
CA PRO A 305 26.81 -8.43 -0.02
C PRO A 305 27.80 -7.63 0.82
N SER A 306 27.50 -6.35 1.04
CA SER A 306 28.28 -5.52 1.95
C SER A 306 27.46 -4.48 2.72
N VAL A 307 28.04 -4.05 3.83
CA VAL A 307 27.73 -2.82 4.55
C VAL A 307 29.06 -2.11 4.83
N HIS A 308 29.03 -0.88 5.31
CA HIS A 308 30.27 -0.12 5.49
C HIS A 308 30.29 0.75 6.74
N GLY A 309 31.50 1.12 7.15
CA GLY A 309 31.81 2.22 8.06
C GLY A 309 32.74 3.25 7.41
N ASP A 310 33.40 4.06 8.23
CA ASP A 310 34.53 4.91 7.83
C ASP A 310 35.54 5.11 8.98
N ASP A 311 36.71 5.66 8.65
CA ASP A 311 37.80 5.90 9.61
C ASP A 311 37.50 7.00 10.64
N SER A 312 36.42 7.77 10.46
CA SER A 312 36.09 8.92 11.31
C SER A 312 35.02 8.60 12.35
N SER A 313 34.18 7.59 12.11
CA SER A 313 33.00 7.27 12.91
C SER A 313 32.75 5.77 13.01
N ASP A 314 33.76 4.95 12.70
CA ASP A 314 33.68 3.49 12.66
C ASP A 314 32.44 3.03 11.86
N MET A 315 31.65 2.09 12.39
CA MET A 315 30.44 1.59 11.73
C MET A 315 29.30 2.61 11.64
N LEU A 316 29.37 3.73 12.37
CA LEU A 316 28.45 4.86 12.18
C LEU A 316 28.90 5.81 11.06
N GLY A 317 30.00 5.50 10.37
CA GLY A 317 30.45 6.17 9.15
C GLY A 317 29.51 5.99 7.95
N CYS A 318 28.58 5.03 8.01
CA CYS A 318 27.47 4.93 7.06
C CYS A 318 26.37 5.93 7.41
N GLY A 319 26.29 7.03 6.65
CA GLY A 319 25.25 8.04 6.83
C GLY A 319 23.83 7.49 6.78
N PHE A 320 23.54 6.56 5.85
CA PHE A 320 22.22 5.93 5.73
C PHE A 320 21.82 5.14 6.99
N PHE A 321 22.69 4.23 7.44
CA PHE A 321 22.38 3.40 8.62
C PHE A 321 22.29 4.26 9.89
N LYS A 322 23.14 5.29 10.03
CA LYS A 322 23.05 6.24 11.13
C LYS A 322 21.69 6.95 11.16
N LEU A 323 21.17 7.40 10.03
CA LEU A 323 19.83 8.00 9.96
C LEU A 323 18.73 6.99 10.33
N TRP A 324 18.83 5.76 9.85
CA TRP A 324 17.87 4.70 10.16
C TRP A 324 17.85 4.32 11.64
N LEU A 325 19.01 4.08 12.23
CA LEU A 325 19.17 3.78 13.66
C LEU A 325 18.64 4.90 14.55
N THR A 326 18.86 6.16 14.16
CA THR A 326 18.50 7.33 14.98
C THR A 326 17.08 7.83 14.76
N GLY A 327 16.24 7.08 14.02
CA GLY A 327 14.82 7.39 13.84
C GLY A 327 14.53 8.56 12.90
N ARG A 328 15.49 8.92 12.04
CA ARG A 328 15.30 10.03 11.09
C ARG A 328 14.32 9.69 9.97
N PHE A 329 13.94 8.42 9.83
CA PHE A 329 12.90 7.94 8.92
C PHE A 329 11.55 7.64 9.62
N ASP A 330 11.38 7.96 10.91
CA ASP A 330 10.15 7.63 11.66
C ASP A 330 8.91 8.26 11.01
N ASP A 331 8.97 9.55 10.64
CA ASP A 331 7.86 10.27 9.98
C ASP A 331 7.57 9.77 8.56
N MET A 332 8.48 8.97 8.00
CA MET A 332 8.30 8.28 6.71
C MET A 332 7.73 6.86 6.88
N GLY A 333 7.39 6.46 8.12
CA GLY A 333 6.75 5.19 8.43
C GLY A 333 7.69 3.98 8.45
N TYR A 334 8.99 4.20 8.57
CA TYR A 334 9.96 3.10 8.68
C TYR A 334 10.20 2.71 10.13
N PRO A 335 10.15 1.41 10.47
CA PRO A 335 10.55 0.96 11.79
C PRO A 335 12.08 1.03 11.92
N ARG A 336 12.57 1.32 13.12
CA ARG A 336 14.00 1.38 13.44
C ARG A 336 14.61 -0.04 13.50
N PRO A 337 15.91 -0.22 13.20
CA PRO A 337 16.56 -1.50 13.40
C PRO A 337 16.62 -1.85 14.89
N GLU A 338 16.50 -3.13 15.21
CA GLU A 338 16.60 -3.68 16.57
C GLU A 338 18.05 -3.97 16.98
N PHE A 339 19.01 -3.47 16.19
CA PHE A 339 20.43 -3.71 16.34
C PHE A 339 21.22 -2.44 16.07
N ASP A 340 22.39 -2.33 16.71
CA ASP A 340 23.34 -1.25 16.46
C ASP A 340 24.26 -1.53 15.24
N ALA A 341 25.06 -0.54 14.87
CA ALA A 341 25.91 -0.61 13.68
C ALA A 341 26.94 -1.75 13.73
N ASN A 342 27.48 -2.06 14.92
CA ASN A 342 28.45 -3.13 15.11
C ASN A 342 27.79 -4.51 15.04
N GLN A 343 26.63 -4.68 15.68
CA GLN A 343 25.84 -5.90 15.62
C GLN A 343 25.43 -6.22 14.19
N GLY A 344 24.96 -5.21 13.45
CA GLY A 344 24.60 -5.34 12.04
C GLY A 344 25.78 -5.75 11.17
N ALA A 345 26.93 -5.06 11.29
CA ALA A 345 28.14 -5.41 10.55
C ALA A 345 28.63 -6.84 10.87
N ASN A 346 28.65 -7.21 12.15
CA ASN A 346 29.05 -8.55 12.56
C ASN A 346 28.12 -9.64 12.00
N ALA A 347 26.82 -9.40 11.93
CA ALA A 347 25.87 -10.32 11.30
C ALA A 347 26.14 -10.48 9.80
N VAL A 348 26.38 -9.39 9.07
CA VAL A 348 26.75 -9.43 7.65
C VAL A 348 28.04 -10.23 7.44
N LYS A 349 29.09 -9.94 8.21
CA LYS A 349 30.38 -10.65 8.14
C LYS A 349 30.21 -12.14 8.45
N LYS A 350 29.47 -12.48 9.50
CA LYS A 350 29.19 -13.88 9.89
C LYS A 350 28.41 -14.64 8.81
N ALA A 351 27.53 -13.94 8.08
CA ALA A 351 26.75 -14.50 6.97
C ALA A 351 27.52 -14.56 5.63
N GLY A 352 28.82 -14.21 5.63
CA GLY A 352 29.70 -14.29 4.45
C GLY A 352 29.79 -13.00 3.63
N GLY A 353 29.26 -11.88 4.13
CA GLY A 353 29.40 -10.57 3.51
C GLY A 353 30.71 -9.85 3.84
N VAL A 354 30.88 -8.69 3.21
CA VAL A 354 32.07 -7.83 3.34
C VAL A 354 31.72 -6.58 4.14
N ILE A 355 32.68 -6.12 4.96
CA ILE A 355 32.63 -4.80 5.58
C ILE A 355 33.62 -3.91 4.83
N GLU A 356 33.13 -2.84 4.25
CA GLU A 356 33.93 -1.82 3.58
C GLU A 356 34.21 -0.65 4.56
N MET A 357 35.37 -0.02 4.46
CA MET A 357 35.72 1.16 5.25
C MET A 357 36.10 2.31 4.31
N HIS A 358 35.32 3.40 4.39
CA HIS A 358 35.59 4.60 3.60
C HIS A 358 36.57 5.52 4.33
N HIS A 359 37.22 6.39 3.55
CA HIS A 359 38.10 7.43 4.05
C HIS A 359 37.74 8.79 3.44
N GLY A 360 38.27 9.86 4.04
CA GLY A 360 38.04 11.22 3.57
C GLY A 360 36.64 11.78 3.88
N LYS A 361 36.32 12.92 3.27
CA LYS A 361 35.08 13.68 3.50
C LYS A 361 34.14 13.59 2.31
N HIS A 362 32.84 13.70 2.61
CA HIS A 362 31.79 13.86 1.60
C HIS A 362 31.94 15.18 0.85
N THR A 363 31.98 15.10 -0.47
CA THR A 363 32.02 16.24 -1.40
C THR A 363 31.18 15.97 -2.66
N GLU A 364 30.18 15.09 -2.54
CA GLU A 364 29.32 14.70 -3.66
C GLU A 364 28.64 15.92 -4.29
N LYS A 365 28.67 15.99 -5.63
CA LYS A 365 28.14 17.13 -6.39
C LYS A 365 26.81 16.83 -7.09
N VAL A 366 26.51 15.57 -7.31
CA VAL A 366 25.34 15.09 -8.06
C VAL A 366 24.93 13.70 -7.59
N VAL A 367 23.65 13.37 -7.77
CA VAL A 367 23.09 12.03 -7.60
C VAL A 367 22.78 11.43 -8.96
N TYR A 368 23.40 10.31 -9.31
CA TYR A 368 23.01 9.51 -10.46
C TYR A 368 22.00 8.45 -10.03
N ILE A 369 20.84 8.43 -10.67
CA ILE A 369 19.83 7.37 -10.50
C ILE A 369 19.88 6.51 -11.76
N ASN A 370 20.50 5.35 -11.66
CA ASN A 370 20.75 4.48 -12.81
C ASN A 370 19.60 3.49 -13.03
N LEU A 371 18.90 3.62 -14.16
CA LEU A 371 17.86 2.68 -14.59
C LEU A 371 18.38 1.62 -15.57
N CYS A 372 19.66 1.69 -15.99
CA CYS A 372 20.23 0.79 -16.98
C CYS A 372 20.60 -0.57 -16.33
N PRO A 373 19.94 -1.68 -16.71
CA PRO A 373 20.18 -2.97 -16.08
C PRO A 373 21.62 -3.45 -16.20
N ASN A 374 22.12 -4.13 -15.16
CA ASN A 374 23.46 -4.74 -15.13
C ASN A 374 24.62 -3.76 -15.35
N THR A 375 24.42 -2.48 -15.07
CA THR A 375 25.46 -1.45 -15.08
C THR A 375 25.51 -0.70 -13.77
N THR A 376 26.61 0.00 -13.52
CA THR A 376 26.78 0.88 -12.36
C THR A 376 27.80 1.98 -12.69
N ILE A 377 27.97 2.93 -11.78
CA ILE A 377 29.05 3.93 -11.80
C ILE A 377 29.92 3.70 -10.57
N GLU A 378 31.24 3.77 -10.74
CA GLU A 378 32.17 3.68 -9.61
C GLU A 378 32.38 5.03 -8.91
N PRO A 379 32.70 5.02 -7.61
CA PRO A 379 33.15 6.22 -6.92
C PRO A 379 34.41 6.79 -7.60
N ASP A 380 34.53 8.11 -7.59
CA ASP A 380 35.83 8.76 -7.79
C ASP A 380 35.93 9.88 -6.77
N GLU A 381 36.89 9.69 -5.86
CA GLU A 381 37.09 10.45 -4.62
C GLU A 381 37.45 11.92 -4.86
N ASN A 382 37.93 12.26 -6.06
CA ASN A 382 38.34 13.61 -6.45
C ASN A 382 37.21 14.40 -7.13
N ASP A 383 36.12 13.73 -7.54
CA ASP A 383 34.95 14.35 -8.18
C ASP A 383 33.63 13.72 -7.73
N GLN A 384 33.47 13.52 -6.42
CA GLN A 384 32.46 12.64 -5.85
C GLN A 384 31.03 12.82 -6.37
N ARG A 385 30.30 11.70 -6.42
CA ARG A 385 28.89 11.62 -6.79
C ARG A 385 28.21 10.53 -5.99
N PHE A 386 26.95 10.72 -5.64
CA PHE A 386 26.12 9.63 -5.16
C PHE A 386 25.62 8.80 -6.35
N VAL A 387 25.62 7.47 -6.23
CA VAL A 387 25.15 6.56 -7.29
C VAL A 387 24.09 5.63 -6.72
N VAL A 388 22.89 5.64 -7.29
CA VAL A 388 21.76 4.80 -6.90
C VAL A 388 21.40 3.89 -8.08
N ASP A 389 21.68 2.60 -8.00
CA ASP A 389 21.32 1.63 -9.03
C ASP A 389 19.88 1.15 -8.82
N ALA A 390 18.90 1.91 -9.31
CA ALA A 390 17.48 1.62 -9.09
C ALA A 390 16.99 0.36 -9.81
N TRP A 391 17.62 0.01 -10.94
CA TRP A 391 17.27 -1.17 -11.73
C TRP A 391 17.35 -2.47 -10.91
N ILE A 392 18.23 -2.53 -9.90
CA ILE A 392 18.40 -3.76 -9.10
C ILE A 392 17.28 -3.95 -8.08
N GLY A 393 16.50 -2.91 -7.77
CA GLY A 393 15.39 -3.02 -6.84
C GLY A 393 14.36 -4.06 -7.30
N GLY A 394 14.12 -4.19 -8.62
CA GLY A 394 13.22 -5.21 -9.16
C GLY A 394 13.74 -6.63 -8.91
N LYS A 395 15.07 -6.84 -8.95
CA LYS A 395 15.71 -8.13 -8.66
C LYS A 395 15.56 -8.55 -7.20
N PHE A 396 15.44 -7.59 -6.30
CA PHE A 396 15.20 -7.82 -4.87
C PHE A 396 13.76 -7.48 -4.45
N ASN A 397 12.79 -7.47 -5.37
CA ASN A 397 11.37 -7.25 -5.05
C ASN A 397 11.14 -6.06 -4.08
N LEU A 398 11.83 -4.95 -4.33
CA LEU A 398 11.68 -3.74 -3.55
C LEU A 398 10.45 -2.95 -4.02
N ASP A 399 9.81 -2.24 -3.11
CA ASP A 399 8.92 -1.14 -3.46
C ASP A 399 9.79 -0.02 -4.03
N ILE A 400 9.87 0.08 -5.36
CA ILE A 400 10.78 0.98 -6.09
C ILE A 400 10.47 2.46 -5.81
N PRO A 401 9.21 2.94 -5.89
CA PRO A 401 8.88 4.31 -5.49
C PRO A 401 9.36 4.62 -4.07
N LYS A 402 9.05 3.74 -3.10
CA LYS A 402 9.47 3.90 -1.71
C LYS A 402 10.99 3.89 -1.55
N PHE A 403 11.69 3.02 -2.27
CA PHE A 403 13.15 2.93 -2.29
C PHE A 403 13.79 4.24 -2.79
N LEU A 404 13.31 4.78 -3.91
CA LEU A 404 13.83 6.01 -4.51
C LEU A 404 13.55 7.23 -3.63
N ILE A 405 12.36 7.31 -3.03
CA ILE A 405 12.04 8.39 -2.07
C ILE A 405 12.90 8.27 -0.81
N GLY A 406 13.14 7.05 -0.31
CA GLY A 406 14.08 6.82 0.79
C GLY A 406 15.51 7.26 0.45
N ALA A 407 15.98 6.98 -0.77
CA ALA A 407 17.29 7.42 -1.24
C ALA A 407 17.38 8.96 -1.35
N ALA A 408 16.35 9.62 -1.89
CA ALA A 408 16.29 11.08 -1.95
C ALA A 408 16.28 11.71 -0.54
N ALA A 409 15.44 11.20 0.36
CA ALA A 409 15.39 11.67 1.74
C ALA A 409 16.71 11.45 2.49
N THR A 410 17.44 10.38 2.18
CA THR A 410 18.80 10.15 2.72
C THR A 410 19.73 11.29 2.34
N VAL A 411 19.80 11.66 1.06
CA VAL A 411 20.66 12.75 0.59
C VAL A 411 20.25 14.08 1.21
N GLU A 412 18.94 14.36 1.29
CA GLU A 412 18.41 15.57 1.92
C GLU A 412 18.82 15.67 3.41
N MET A 413 18.66 14.59 4.18
CA MET A 413 18.95 14.58 5.61
C MET A 413 20.44 14.59 5.94
N LEU A 414 21.29 14.15 5.01
CA LEU A 414 22.74 14.29 5.10
C LEU A 414 23.25 15.64 4.59
N GLY A 415 22.38 16.50 4.05
CA GLY A 415 22.77 17.80 3.50
C GLY A 415 23.53 17.72 2.17
N GLY A 416 23.33 16.63 1.42
CA GLY A 416 23.96 16.43 0.10
C GLY A 416 23.31 17.25 -1.03
N PRO A 417 23.83 17.14 -2.26
CA PRO A 417 23.34 17.90 -3.40
C PRO A 417 21.95 17.41 -3.83
N LYS A 418 20.99 18.34 -3.94
CA LYS A 418 19.65 18.07 -4.49
C LYS A 418 19.64 18.22 -6.02
N ILE A 419 20.60 17.58 -6.67
CA ILE A 419 20.78 17.58 -8.12
C ILE A 419 20.82 16.13 -8.58
N ALA A 420 19.85 15.72 -9.40
CA ALA A 420 19.71 14.35 -9.87
C ALA A 420 19.80 14.23 -11.39
N LYS A 421 20.51 13.21 -11.85
CA LYS A 421 20.55 12.76 -13.24
C LYS A 421 20.00 11.34 -13.31
N VAL A 422 18.82 11.19 -13.88
CA VAL A 422 18.15 9.89 -14.08
C VAL A 422 18.66 9.30 -15.39
N ILE A 423 19.45 8.24 -15.30
CA ILE A 423 20.10 7.62 -16.46
C ILE A 423 19.13 6.61 -17.08
N VAL A 424 18.79 6.82 -18.35
CA VAL A 424 17.88 5.95 -19.11
C VAL A 424 18.62 5.11 -20.14
N PRO A 425 18.18 3.87 -20.43
CA PRO A 425 18.75 3.05 -21.49
C PRO A 425 18.58 3.72 -22.86
N GLN A 426 19.52 3.51 -23.78
CA GLN A 426 19.46 4.02 -25.16
C GLN A 426 18.12 3.75 -25.87
N SER A 427 17.48 2.60 -25.62
CA SER A 427 16.22 2.23 -26.27
C SER A 427 14.99 3.03 -25.82
N GLN A 428 15.08 3.78 -24.71
CA GLN A 428 13.99 4.62 -24.21
C GLN A 428 14.15 6.11 -24.55
N ALA A 429 15.36 6.57 -24.88
CA ALA A 429 15.62 7.97 -25.24
C ALA A 429 15.00 8.40 -26.59
N ILE A 430 14.65 7.43 -27.46
CA ILE A 430 14.18 7.70 -28.82
C ILE A 430 12.65 7.93 -28.88
N ILE A 431 11.89 7.60 -27.83
CA ILE A 431 10.42 7.60 -27.86
C ILE A 431 9.81 8.97 -27.45
N GLU A 432 10.55 9.85 -26.76
CA GLU A 432 10.02 11.15 -26.30
C GLU A 432 10.21 12.31 -27.31
N GLU A 433 10.91 12.09 -28.44
CA GLU A 433 11.08 13.10 -29.52
C GLU A 433 10.25 12.82 -30.79
N ALA A 434 9.30 11.87 -30.77
CA ALA A 434 8.46 11.50 -31.93
C ALA A 434 7.00 11.96 -31.81
#